data_AF-A0A8T2XJ05-F1
#
_entry.id   AF-A0A8T2XJ05-F1
#
_cell.length_a   1.000
_cell.length_b   1.000
_cell.length_c   1.000
_cell.angle_alpha   90.00
_cell.angle_beta   90.00
_cell.angle_gamma   90.00
#
_symmetry.space_group_name_H-M   'P 1'
#
loop_
_entity.id
_entity.type
_entity.pdbx_description
1 polymer ?
#
loop_
_entity_poly.entity_id
_entity_poly.type
_entity_poly.pdbx_seq_one_letter_code
_entity_poly.pdbx_strand_id
1 'polypeptide(L)'
;MEQGMQLIDGNGKFNVDGLKDFMTATEFAQSGLSYAIVAIIGSQSSGKSTLMNQTFHTNFEEMNAYNGRGQTTKGIWIAKCSDIDPFTIAMDFEGTDSNQRGEDDTAFEKQSTLFALAIAD
;
A
#
# COMPACT_ATOMS: atom_id res chain seq x y z
N MET A 1 -3.74 -14.58 -6.97
CA MET A 1 -3.54 -13.64 -5.86
C MET A 1 -4.62 -12.58 -5.97
N GLU A 2 -5.35 -12.32 -4.89
CA GLU A 2 -6.29 -11.20 -4.89
C GLU A 2 -5.52 -9.88 -5.00
N GLN A 3 -6.13 -8.90 -5.66
CA GLN A 3 -5.59 -7.55 -5.76
C GLN A 3 -5.58 -6.90 -4.37
N GLY A 4 -4.63 -6.01 -4.11
CA GLY A 4 -4.58 -5.27 -2.83
C GLY A 4 -5.86 -4.48 -2.56
N MET A 5 -6.13 -4.19 -1.29
CA MET A 5 -7.26 -3.37 -0.83
C MET A 5 -6.81 -1.94 -0.54
N GLN A 6 -7.55 -0.94 -1.04
CA GLN A 6 -7.24 0.48 -0.78
C GLN A 6 -7.66 0.86 0.65
N LEU A 7 -6.67 1.06 1.52
CA LEU A 7 -6.85 1.42 2.93
C LEU A 7 -7.15 2.91 3.10
N ILE A 8 -6.42 3.76 2.37
CA ILE A 8 -6.64 5.22 2.34
C ILE A 8 -6.75 5.62 0.87
N ASP A 9 -7.77 6.37 0.50
CA ASP A 9 -7.94 6.82 -0.88
C ASP A 9 -7.06 8.05 -1.24
N GLY A 10 -7.11 8.49 -2.50
CA GLY A 10 -6.37 9.67 -2.96
C GLY A 10 -6.76 10.98 -2.26
N ASN A 11 -7.93 11.04 -1.60
CA ASN A 11 -8.39 12.19 -0.85
C ASN A 11 -8.07 12.08 0.65
N GLY A 12 -7.32 11.04 1.07
CA GLY A 12 -6.99 10.81 2.47
C GLY A 12 -8.11 10.18 3.29
N LYS A 13 -9.18 9.67 2.68
CA LYS A 13 -10.28 9.02 3.40
C LYS A 13 -9.91 7.57 3.74
N PHE A 14 -10.00 7.23 5.02
CA PHE A 14 -9.75 5.89 5.52
C PHE A 14 -10.94 4.95 5.25
N ASN A 15 -10.67 3.76 4.72
CA ASN A 15 -11.65 2.75 4.35
C ASN A 15 -11.86 1.73 5.49
N VAL A 16 -12.68 2.11 6.47
CA VAL A 16 -12.95 1.28 7.66
C VAL A 16 -13.64 -0.04 7.30
N ASP A 17 -14.65 0.03 6.42
CA ASP A 17 -15.43 -1.15 6.03
C ASP A 17 -14.56 -2.14 5.23
N GLY A 18 -13.78 -1.65 4.26
CA GLY A 18 -12.84 -2.46 3.50
C GLY A 18 -11.77 -3.10 4.38
N LEU A 19 -11.27 -2.38 5.40
CA LEU A 19 -10.33 -2.95 6.37
C LEU A 19 -10.96 -4.09 7.17
N LYS A 20 -12.21 -3.92 7.64
CA LYS A 20 -12.91 -4.98 8.37
C LYS A 20 -13.10 -6.23 7.51
N ASP A 21 -13.49 -6.05 6.25
CA ASP A 21 -13.67 -7.14 5.30
C ASP A 21 -12.34 -7.84 4.99
N PHE A 22 -11.27 -7.08 4.77
CA PHE A 22 -9.91 -7.61 4.59
C PHE A 22 -9.48 -8.45 5.80
N MET A 23 -9.59 -7.92 7.01
CA MET A 23 -9.19 -8.62 8.24
C MET A 23 -9.96 -9.93 8.43
N THR A 24 -11.24 -9.94 8.05
CA THR A 24 -12.09 -11.14 8.10
C THR A 24 -11.65 -12.15 7.04
N ALA A 25 -11.48 -11.72 5.79
CA ALA A 25 -11.10 -12.57 4.66
C ALA A 25 -9.71 -13.19 4.82
N THR A 26 -8.78 -12.47 5.45
CA THR A 26 -7.41 -12.96 5.67
C THR A 26 -7.24 -13.81 6.92
N GLU A 27 -8.28 -13.87 7.77
CA GLU A 27 -8.25 -14.49 9.10
C GLU A 27 -7.22 -13.85 10.04
N PHE A 28 -7.02 -12.53 9.95
CA PHE A 28 -5.99 -11.81 10.71
C PHE A 28 -6.11 -12.03 12.22
N ALA A 29 -7.32 -12.13 12.76
CA ALA A 29 -7.52 -12.36 14.19
C ALA A 29 -6.84 -13.65 14.71
N GLN A 30 -6.58 -14.63 13.85
CA GLN A 30 -5.91 -15.88 14.21
C GLN A 30 -4.38 -15.72 14.36
N SER A 31 -3.78 -14.69 13.76
CA SER A 31 -2.32 -14.47 13.86
C SER A 31 -1.89 -13.97 15.24
N GLY A 32 -2.82 -13.45 16.06
CA GLY A 32 -2.53 -12.91 17.38
C GLY A 32 -1.45 -11.84 17.32
N LEU A 33 -0.34 -12.04 18.05
CA LEU A 33 0.83 -11.15 18.01
C LEU A 33 1.88 -11.56 16.98
N SER A 34 1.67 -12.67 16.28
CA SER A 34 2.57 -13.20 15.25
C SER A 34 2.23 -12.61 13.89
N TYR A 35 2.43 -11.30 13.75
CA TYR A 35 2.26 -10.60 12.50
C TYR A 35 3.39 -9.57 12.29
N ALA A 36 3.57 -9.16 11.04
CA ALA A 36 4.46 -8.07 10.67
C ALA A 36 3.77 -7.15 9.64
N ILE A 37 4.12 -5.87 9.65
CA ILE A 37 3.69 -4.88 8.68
C ILE A 37 4.92 -4.34 7.97
N VAL A 38 4.96 -4.50 6.64
CA VAL A 38 6.03 -3.95 5.80
C VAL A 38 5.47 -2.87 4.91
N ALA A 39 6.07 -1.68 4.94
CA ALA A 39 5.68 -0.55 4.11
C ALA A 39 6.78 -0.18 3.11
N ILE A 40 6.39 0.24 1.91
CA ILE A 40 7.29 0.85 0.93
C ILE A 40 6.91 2.29 0.64
N ILE A 41 7.88 3.19 0.76
CA ILE A 41 7.76 4.62 0.46
C ILE A 41 8.83 5.04 -0.54
N GLY A 42 8.55 6.06 -1.34
CA GLY A 42 9.52 6.59 -2.30
C GLY A 42 8.86 7.29 -3.48
N SER A 43 9.67 7.90 -4.34
CA SER A 43 9.21 8.75 -5.44
C SER A 43 8.27 8.02 -6.42
N GLN A 44 7.47 8.79 -7.13
CA GLN A 44 6.57 8.30 -8.18
C GLN A 44 7.35 7.54 -9.26
N SER A 45 6.80 6.41 -9.70
CA SER A 45 7.38 5.59 -10.78
C SER A 45 8.78 5.01 -10.51
N SER A 46 9.15 4.82 -9.24
CA SER A 46 10.41 4.19 -8.82
C SER A 46 10.38 2.64 -8.75
N GLY A 47 9.27 2.00 -9.10
CA GLY A 47 9.12 0.54 -9.09
C GLY A 47 8.69 -0.07 -7.75
N LYS A 48 8.08 0.72 -6.85
CA LYS A 48 7.62 0.27 -5.51
C LYS A 48 6.70 -0.95 -5.57
N SER A 49 5.58 -0.83 -6.28
CA SER A 49 4.58 -1.89 -6.41
C SER A 49 5.17 -3.14 -7.06
N THR A 50 6.04 -2.97 -8.08
CA THR A 50 6.79 -4.07 -8.69
C THR A 50 7.68 -4.78 -7.67
N LEU A 51 8.45 -4.06 -6.86
CA LEU A 51 9.31 -4.65 -5.83
C LEU A 51 8.50 -5.41 -4.78
N MET A 52 7.37 -4.85 -4.33
CA MET A 52 6.49 -5.51 -3.36
C MET A 52 5.90 -6.80 -3.93
N ASN A 53 5.41 -6.76 -5.18
CA ASN A 53 4.85 -7.94 -5.85
C ASN A 53 5.86 -9.07 -5.97
N GLN A 54 7.11 -8.75 -6.30
CA GLN A 54 8.19 -9.74 -6.44
C GLN A 54 8.70 -10.26 -5.10
N THR A 55 8.78 -9.42 -4.06
CA THR A 55 9.43 -9.77 -2.77
C THR A 55 8.46 -10.39 -1.78
N PHE A 56 7.22 -9.89 -1.74
CA PHE A 56 6.21 -10.25 -0.75
C PHE A 56 5.04 -11.05 -1.34
N HIS A 57 5.16 -11.45 -2.61
CA HIS A 57 4.14 -12.24 -3.32
C HIS A 57 2.75 -11.59 -3.26
N THR A 58 2.72 -10.29 -3.59
CA THR A 58 1.49 -9.48 -3.66
C THR A 58 1.07 -9.23 -5.12
N ASN A 59 -0.07 -8.55 -5.29
CA ASN A 59 -0.61 -8.19 -6.60
C ASN A 59 -1.14 -6.74 -6.61
N PHE A 60 -0.29 -5.79 -6.23
CA PHE A 60 -0.55 -4.35 -6.36
C PHE A 60 -0.55 -3.94 -7.83
N GLU A 61 -1.28 -2.88 -8.15
CA GLU A 61 -1.34 -2.35 -9.51
C GLU A 61 0.02 -1.77 -9.92
N GLU A 62 0.52 -2.18 -11.08
CA GLU A 62 1.79 -1.71 -11.64
C GLU A 62 1.56 -0.82 -12.86
N MET A 63 2.48 0.11 -13.10
CA MET A 63 2.37 1.03 -14.23
C MET A 63 2.45 0.24 -15.55
N ASN A 64 1.41 0.31 -16.36
CA ASN A 64 1.45 -0.23 -17.71
C ASN A 64 2.00 0.83 -18.69
N ALA A 65 3.26 0.65 -19.11
CA ALA A 65 3.94 1.56 -20.02
C ALA A 65 3.24 1.76 -21.38
N TYR A 66 2.39 0.81 -21.81
CA TYR A 66 1.62 0.93 -23.05
C TYR A 66 0.45 1.92 -22.94
N ASN A 67 -0.06 2.15 -21.73
CA ASN A 67 -1.19 3.05 -21.46
C ASN A 67 -0.74 4.49 -21.15
N GLY A 68 0.57 4.76 -21.20
CA GLY A 68 1.17 6.06 -20.86
C GLY A 68 1.79 6.09 -19.47
N ARG A 69 2.61 7.12 -19.21
CA ARG A 69 3.20 7.36 -17.89
C ARG A 69 2.25 8.22 -17.08
N GLY A 70 1.72 7.66 -15.99
CA GLY A 70 0.80 8.34 -15.09
C GLY A 70 0.89 7.75 -13.69
N GLN A 71 0.30 8.44 -12.72
CA GLN A 71 0.19 7.92 -11.37
C GLN A 71 -0.56 6.59 -11.33
N THR A 72 0.12 5.56 -10.86
CA THR A 72 -0.41 4.20 -10.74
C THR A 72 -1.07 4.01 -9.38
N THR A 73 -0.30 4.14 -8.30
CA THR A 73 -0.82 4.04 -6.95
C THR A 73 -1.41 5.39 -6.52
N LYS A 74 -2.70 5.41 -6.21
CA LYS A 74 -3.37 6.53 -5.52
C LYS A 74 -3.83 6.07 -4.14
N GLY A 75 -3.47 6.82 -3.10
CA GLY A 75 -3.73 6.47 -1.73
C GLY A 75 -2.70 5.49 -1.16
N ILE A 76 -3.14 4.68 -0.20
CA ILE A 76 -2.34 3.63 0.44
C ILE A 76 -3.09 2.31 0.29
N TRP A 77 -2.39 1.29 -0.20
CA TRP A 77 -2.93 -0.03 -0.46
C TRP A 77 -2.31 -1.07 0.45
N ILE A 78 -3.09 -2.06 0.86
CA ILE A 78 -2.60 -3.18 1.67
C ILE A 78 -2.91 -4.53 1.02
N ALA A 79 -2.04 -5.51 1.24
CA ALA A 79 -2.23 -6.89 0.80
C ALA A 79 -1.63 -7.86 1.82
N LYS A 80 -2.26 -9.03 1.99
CA LYS A 80 -1.65 -10.15 2.73
C LYS A 80 -0.57 -10.77 1.84
N CYS A 81 0.62 -10.96 2.40
CA CYS A 81 1.70 -11.65 1.72
C CYS A 81 1.41 -13.16 1.68
N SER A 82 1.49 -13.75 0.48
CA SER A 82 1.27 -15.20 0.33
C SER A 82 2.54 -15.97 0.65
N ASP A 83 2.40 -17.09 1.36
CA ASP A 83 3.52 -18.00 1.70
C ASP A 83 4.65 -17.34 2.52
N ILE A 84 4.32 -16.34 3.34
CA ILE A 84 5.24 -15.68 4.29
C ILE A 84 4.74 -15.88 5.73
N ASP A 85 5.66 -16.29 6.61
CA ASP A 85 5.46 -16.43 8.06
C ASP A 85 6.48 -15.53 8.80
N PRO A 86 6.07 -14.73 9.80
CA PRO A 86 4.73 -14.59 10.38
C PRO A 86 3.72 -13.95 9.41
N PHE A 87 2.44 -13.88 9.79
CA PHE A 87 1.40 -13.22 9.00
C PHE A 87 1.86 -11.82 8.61
N THR A 88 2.14 -11.58 7.33
CA THR A 88 2.72 -10.31 6.89
C THR A 88 1.71 -9.52 6.06
N ILE A 89 1.54 -8.25 6.39
CA ILE A 89 0.79 -7.27 5.59
C ILE A 89 1.79 -6.37 4.88
N ALA A 90 1.74 -6.36 3.56
CA ALA A 90 2.45 -5.41 2.72
C ALA A 90 1.62 -4.14 2.53
N MET A 91 2.26 -2.98 2.57
CA MET A 91 1.65 -1.67 2.33
C MET A 91 2.38 -0.93 1.20
N ASP A 92 1.67 -0.63 0.12
CA ASP A 92 2.17 0.16 -1.02
C ASP A 92 1.64 1.59 -0.94
N PHE A 93 2.55 2.55 -0.78
CA PHE A 93 2.22 3.96 -0.67
C PHE A 93 2.28 4.63 -2.04
N GLU A 94 1.36 5.55 -2.27
CA GLU A 94 1.43 6.49 -3.38
C GLU A 94 2.81 7.16 -3.44
N GLY A 95 3.34 7.26 -4.67
CA GLY A 95 4.67 7.82 -4.86
C GLY A 95 4.71 9.33 -4.64
N THR A 96 5.79 9.78 -4.00
CA THR A 96 6.08 11.19 -3.73
C THR A 96 6.65 11.92 -4.96
N ASP A 97 6.80 13.23 -4.88
CA ASP A 97 7.29 14.15 -5.92
C ASP A 97 6.43 14.15 -7.20
N SER A 98 5.10 14.02 -7.03
CA SER A 98 4.18 14.02 -8.18
C SER A 98 3.76 15.45 -8.55
N ASN A 99 4.11 15.92 -9.74
CA ASN A 99 3.56 17.22 -10.21
C ASN A 99 2.04 17.18 -10.50
N GLN A 100 1.36 16.08 -10.18
CA GLN A 100 -0.03 15.80 -10.54
C GLN A 100 -1.03 16.17 -9.43
N ARG A 101 -0.59 16.33 -8.18
CA ARG A 101 -1.46 16.67 -7.03
C ARG A 101 -1.52 18.16 -6.66
N GLY A 102 -0.62 19.00 -7.19
CA GLY A 102 -0.62 20.44 -6.89
C GLY A 102 -0.17 20.76 -5.45
N GLU A 103 -0.63 21.89 -4.87
CA GLU A 103 -0.17 22.34 -3.53
C GLU A 103 -0.54 21.38 -2.38
N ASP A 104 -1.57 20.55 -2.54
CA ASP A 104 -1.98 19.55 -1.54
C ASP A 104 -1.05 18.33 -1.45
N ASP A 105 -0.09 18.19 -2.38
CA ASP A 105 0.78 17.02 -2.45
C ASP A 105 1.70 16.91 -1.23
N THR A 106 2.27 18.04 -0.81
CA THR A 106 3.22 18.07 0.33
C THR A 106 2.57 17.64 1.65
N ALA A 107 1.27 17.93 1.85
CA ALA A 107 0.58 17.55 3.07
C ALA A 107 0.32 16.04 3.09
N PHE A 108 -0.16 15.48 1.97
CA PHE A 108 -0.43 14.06 1.85
C PHE A 108 0.85 13.23 1.98
N GLU A 109 1.93 13.61 1.30
CA GLU A 109 3.23 12.92 1.37
C GLU A 109 3.79 12.87 2.79
N LYS A 110 3.73 13.98 3.54
CA LYS A 110 4.21 14.04 4.92
C LYS A 110 3.38 13.17 5.85
N GLN A 111 2.05 13.22 5.70
CA GLN A 111 1.13 12.44 6.51
C GLN A 111 1.23 10.95 6.22
N SER A 112 1.32 10.56 4.95
CA SER A 112 1.45 9.17 4.53
C SER A 112 2.80 8.58 4.97
N THR A 113 3.89 9.33 4.83
CA THR A 113 5.21 8.92 5.34
C THR A 113 5.20 8.75 6.85
N LEU A 114 4.62 9.69 7.61
CA LEU A 114 4.49 9.58 9.06
C LEU A 114 3.63 8.37 9.46
N PHE A 115 2.55 8.12 8.72
CA PHE A 115 1.70 6.96 8.94
C PHE A 115 2.47 5.65 8.73
N ALA A 116 3.26 5.52 7.65
CA ALA A 116 4.12 4.37 7.41
C ALA A 116 5.09 4.13 8.58
N LEU A 117 5.79 5.19 9.01
CA LEU A 117 6.76 5.12 10.11
C LEU A 117 6.13 4.78 11.46
N ALA A 118 4.84 5.04 11.65
CA ALA A 118 4.14 4.77 12.90
C ALA A 118 3.63 3.32 13.01
N ILE A 119 3.48 2.62 11.89
CA ILE A 119 2.79 1.31 11.84
C ILE A 119 3.63 0.16 11.27
N ALA A 120 4.67 0.45 10.49
CA ALA A 120 5.56 -0.57 9.97
C ALA A 120 6.56 -1.04 11.04
N ASP A 121 6.96 -2.30 10.97
CA ASP A 121 7.94 -2.93 11.87
C ASP A 121 9.40 -2.67 11.46
#